data_AF-A0A6S7JRC7-F1
#
_entry.id   AF-A0A6S7JRC7-F1
#
_cell.length_a   1.000
_cell.length_b   1.000
_cell.length_c   1.000
_cell.angle_alpha   90.00
_cell.angle_beta   90.00
_cell.angle_gamma   90.00
#
_symmetry.space_group_name_H-M   'P 1'
#
loop_
_entity.id
_entity.type
_entity.pdbx_description
1 polymer ?
#
loop_
_entity_poly.entity_id
_entity_poly.type
_entity_poly.pdbx_seq_one_letter_code
_entity_poly.pdbx_strand_id
1 'polypeptide(L)'
;SIKKRSQARIIRSVWFNKESQPEKHYRELIMLFTPWRNEQVDLMGAYSSFEEHYEARRDEISEQMQEYAVCSEDLNEIQHHLQECDDDAYDTIAPVTQDTERRDENEGNTDTHPDLNETYDISEDLGIPSRLPNNEPLILNEMQDDEYRVWSKC
;
A
#
# COMPACT_ATOMS: atom_id res chain seq x y z
N SER A 1 34.41 -5.54 -22.45
CA SER A 1 33.02 -5.69 -22.88
C SER A 1 32.12 -5.93 -21.67
N ILE A 2 30.87 -5.46 -21.72
CA ILE A 2 29.86 -5.74 -20.70
C ILE A 2 29.38 -7.19 -20.92
N LYS A 3 29.46 -8.04 -19.90
CA LYS A 3 28.94 -9.42 -19.96
C LYS A 3 27.46 -9.43 -19.60
N LYS A 4 26.61 -9.96 -20.47
CA LYS A 4 25.19 -10.18 -20.18
C LYS A 4 25.02 -11.22 -19.07
N ARG A 5 24.03 -11.02 -18.19
CA ARG A 5 23.72 -11.97 -17.11
C ARG A 5 22.93 -13.15 -17.66
N SER A 6 23.17 -14.34 -17.12
CA SER A 6 22.44 -15.57 -17.48
C SER A 6 21.14 -15.76 -16.67
N GLN A 7 20.98 -15.03 -15.57
CA GLN A 7 19.83 -15.10 -14.68
C GLN A 7 19.10 -13.75 -14.64
N ALA A 8 17.78 -13.78 -14.77
CA ALA A 8 16.91 -12.63 -14.58
C ALA A 8 16.95 -12.15 -13.13
N ARG A 9 16.84 -10.84 -12.92
CA ARG A 9 16.72 -10.23 -11.58
C ARG A 9 15.64 -9.17 -11.60
N ILE A 10 14.96 -9.03 -10.47
CA ILE A 10 13.95 -7.99 -10.26
C ILE A 10 14.65 -6.66 -10.05
N ILE A 11 14.21 -5.64 -10.78
CA ILE A 11 14.57 -4.24 -10.56
C ILE A 11 13.72 -3.72 -9.39
N ARG A 12 14.34 -3.03 -8.42
CA ARG A 12 13.64 -2.34 -7.34
C ARG A 12 13.82 -0.83 -7.51
N SER A 13 12.75 -0.08 -7.41
CA SER A 13 12.71 1.37 -7.54
C SER A 13 11.98 2.02 -6.36
N VAL A 14 12.33 3.27 -6.09
CA VAL A 14 11.74 4.14 -5.08
C VAL A 14 10.68 5.06 -5.71
N TRP A 15 10.77 5.32 -7.03
CA TRP A 15 9.83 6.16 -7.78
C TRP A 15 9.76 7.58 -7.24
N PHE A 16 10.88 8.32 -7.30
CA PHE A 16 10.89 9.73 -6.93
C PHE A 16 9.92 10.55 -7.81
N ASN A 17 9.16 11.45 -7.18
CA ASN A 17 8.29 12.39 -7.87
C ASN A 17 9.13 13.36 -8.72
N LYS A 18 8.81 13.45 -10.02
CA LYS A 18 9.52 14.28 -11.00
C LYS A 18 9.44 15.79 -10.71
N GLU A 19 8.32 16.29 -10.20
CA GLU A 19 8.12 17.71 -9.93
C GLU A 19 8.82 18.16 -8.64
N SER A 20 8.74 17.34 -7.59
CA SER A 20 9.33 17.64 -6.28
C SER A 20 10.82 17.32 -6.23
N GLN A 21 11.28 16.26 -6.89
CA GLN A 21 12.65 15.75 -6.81
C GLN A 21 13.19 15.32 -8.19
N PRO A 22 13.29 16.24 -9.18
CA PRO A 22 13.65 15.93 -10.56
C PRO A 22 15.01 15.25 -10.69
N GLU A 23 16.05 15.77 -10.03
CA GLU A 23 17.41 15.18 -10.12
C GLU A 23 17.45 13.75 -9.60
N LYS A 24 16.72 13.44 -8.51
CA LYS A 24 16.67 12.07 -7.98
C LYS A 24 15.88 11.14 -8.91
N HIS A 25 14.81 11.65 -9.51
CA HIS A 25 14.01 10.93 -10.49
C HIS A 25 14.86 10.52 -11.70
N TYR A 26 15.53 11.46 -12.35
CA TYR A 26 16.35 11.15 -13.53
C TYR A 26 17.59 10.32 -13.21
N ARG A 27 18.24 10.59 -12.07
CA ARG A 27 19.34 9.76 -11.57
C ARG A 27 18.92 8.31 -11.42
N GLU A 28 17.74 8.06 -10.83
CA GLU A 28 17.21 6.72 -10.68
C GLU A 28 16.96 6.05 -12.03
N LEU A 29 16.33 6.73 -13.00
CA LEU A 29 16.08 6.15 -14.33
C LEU A 29 17.37 5.72 -15.03
N ILE A 30 18.38 6.59 -15.04
CA ILE A 30 19.69 6.25 -15.62
C ILE A 30 20.29 5.04 -14.88
N MET A 31 20.22 5.02 -13.54
CA MET A 31 20.76 3.94 -12.71
C MET A 31 20.11 2.57 -12.99
N LEU A 32 18.80 2.54 -13.24
CA LEU A 32 18.07 1.30 -13.41
C LEU A 32 18.23 0.72 -14.82
N PHE A 33 18.29 1.60 -15.83
CA PHE A 33 18.18 1.20 -17.23
C PHE A 33 19.45 1.39 -18.06
N THR A 34 20.56 1.85 -17.46
CA THR A 34 21.87 1.89 -18.13
C THR A 34 22.93 1.13 -17.34
N PRO A 35 23.97 0.59 -18.01
CA PRO A 35 25.07 -0.05 -17.31
C PRO A 35 25.98 1.00 -16.64
N TRP A 36 26.19 0.88 -15.33
CA TRP A 36 27.07 1.78 -14.57
C TRP A 36 27.88 1.04 -13.51
N ARG A 37 28.96 1.66 -13.05
CA ARG A 37 29.82 1.20 -11.94
C ARG A 37 30.20 2.33 -10.99
N ASN A 38 30.36 3.54 -11.51
CA ASN A 38 30.69 4.73 -10.76
C ASN A 38 29.67 5.82 -11.08
N GLU A 39 29.09 6.41 -10.05
CA GLU A 39 28.01 7.38 -10.23
C GLU A 39 28.46 8.67 -10.91
N GLN A 40 29.58 9.25 -10.49
CA GLN A 40 30.08 10.49 -11.05
C GLN A 40 30.52 10.34 -12.51
N VAL A 41 31.12 9.19 -12.87
CA VAL A 41 31.66 8.98 -14.21
C VAL A 41 30.60 8.40 -15.17
N ASP A 42 29.83 7.41 -14.74
CA ASP A 42 28.91 6.69 -15.63
C ASP A 42 27.50 7.30 -15.64
N LEU A 43 27.01 7.85 -14.51
CA LEU A 43 25.67 8.46 -14.44
C LEU A 43 25.67 9.98 -14.64
N MET A 44 26.71 10.71 -14.24
CA MET A 44 26.80 12.17 -14.51
C MET A 44 27.66 12.45 -15.74
N GLY A 45 28.83 11.82 -15.83
CA GLY A 45 29.67 11.87 -17.02
C GLY A 45 30.08 13.29 -17.39
N ALA A 46 29.78 13.69 -18.62
CA ALA A 46 30.09 15.01 -19.16
C ALA A 46 28.92 16.01 -19.09
N TYR A 47 27.80 15.61 -18.48
CA TYR A 47 26.58 16.41 -18.43
C TYR A 47 26.54 17.27 -17.16
N SER A 48 25.80 18.37 -17.22
CA SER A 48 25.70 19.32 -16.11
C SER A 48 24.68 18.86 -15.06
N SER A 49 23.72 18.03 -15.45
CA SER A 49 22.69 17.45 -14.57
C SER A 49 22.30 16.03 -14.98
N PHE A 50 21.61 15.30 -14.10
CA PHE A 50 21.09 13.98 -14.46
C PHE A 50 19.95 14.09 -15.47
N GLU A 51 19.17 15.17 -15.46
CA GLU A 51 18.14 15.43 -16.46
C GLU A 51 18.73 15.54 -17.88
N GLU A 52 19.81 16.32 -18.03
CA GLU A 52 20.46 16.50 -19.33
C GLU A 52 21.01 15.18 -19.88
N HIS A 53 21.61 14.36 -19.02
CA HIS A 53 22.10 13.04 -19.42
C HIS A 53 20.95 12.10 -19.79
N TYR A 54 19.86 12.13 -19.00
CA TYR A 54 18.68 11.34 -19.29
C TYR A 54 18.09 11.71 -20.66
N GLU A 55 17.88 13.00 -20.94
CA GLU A 55 17.34 13.44 -22.23
C GLU A 55 18.23 13.02 -23.41
N ALA A 56 19.56 13.06 -23.24
CA ALA A 56 20.49 12.59 -24.27
C ALA A 56 20.40 11.08 -24.56
N ARG A 57 19.92 10.27 -23.61
CA ARG A 57 19.77 8.82 -23.74
C ARG A 57 18.33 8.33 -23.58
N ARG A 58 17.36 9.23 -23.65
CA ARG A 58 15.97 8.95 -23.31
C ARG A 58 15.43 7.77 -24.11
N ASP A 59 15.77 7.73 -25.39
CA ASP A 59 15.27 6.71 -26.31
C ASP A 59 15.88 5.33 -25.99
N GLU A 60 17.19 5.26 -25.67
CA GLU A 60 17.87 4.03 -25.21
C GLU A 60 17.27 3.52 -23.89
N ILE A 61 17.06 4.44 -22.93
CA ILE A 61 16.48 4.11 -21.63
C ILE A 61 15.04 3.62 -21.79
N SER A 62 14.26 4.25 -22.67
CA SER A 62 12.89 3.86 -22.97
C SER A 62 12.81 2.46 -23.57
N GLU A 63 13.67 2.14 -24.54
CA GLU A 63 13.76 0.80 -25.15
C GLU A 63 14.13 -0.25 -24.08
N GLN A 64 15.14 0.04 -23.26
CA GLN A 64 15.56 -0.88 -22.21
C GLN A 64 14.49 -1.06 -21.13
N MET A 65 13.67 -0.04 -20.86
CA MET A 65 12.57 -0.08 -19.91
C MET A 65 11.42 -0.99 -20.39
N GLN A 66 11.15 -1.04 -21.70
CA GLN A 66 10.14 -1.95 -22.27
C GLN A 66 10.46 -3.43 -22.01
N GLU A 67 11.75 -3.81 -21.89
CA GLU A 67 12.13 -5.19 -21.54
C GLU A 67 11.70 -5.60 -20.12
N TYR A 68 11.46 -4.63 -19.23
CA TYR A 68 11.07 -4.86 -17.84
C TYR A 68 9.61 -4.47 -17.55
N ALA A 69 9.04 -3.56 -18.33
CA ALA A 69 7.66 -3.12 -18.21
C ALA A 69 6.73 -4.06 -18.99
N VAL A 70 6.47 -5.25 -18.44
CA VAL A 70 5.68 -6.29 -19.10
C VAL A 70 4.21 -5.90 -19.36
N CYS A 71 3.70 -4.80 -18.80
CA CYS A 71 2.29 -4.40 -18.91
C CYS A 71 2.09 -2.86 -18.83
N SER A 72 2.78 -2.05 -19.65
CA SER A 72 2.47 -0.62 -19.72
C SER A 72 1.08 -0.34 -20.31
N GLU A 73 0.64 -1.13 -21.29
CA GLU A 73 -0.70 -1.03 -21.88
C GLU A 73 -1.82 -1.27 -20.85
N ASP A 74 -1.71 -2.30 -20.01
CA ASP A 74 -2.77 -2.65 -19.03
C ASP A 74 -3.06 -1.51 -18.04
N LEU A 75 -2.03 -0.76 -17.61
CA LEU A 75 -2.23 0.33 -16.66
C LEU A 75 -3.04 1.49 -17.25
N ASN A 76 -2.85 1.79 -18.54
CA ASN A 76 -3.59 2.84 -19.22
C ASN A 76 -5.04 2.41 -19.51
N GLU A 77 -5.25 1.13 -19.83
CA GLU A 77 -6.59 0.55 -20.01
C GLU A 77 -7.37 0.48 -18.69
N ILE A 78 -6.72 0.12 -17.58
CA ILE A 78 -7.29 0.16 -16.23
C ILE A 78 -7.69 1.59 -15.85
N GLN A 79 -6.86 2.59 -16.16
CA GLN A 79 -7.18 3.99 -15.87
C GLN A 79 -8.38 4.49 -16.70
N HIS A 80 -8.48 4.11 -17.97
CA HIS A 80 -9.64 4.44 -18.80
C HIS A 80 -10.92 3.79 -18.26
N HIS A 81 -10.83 2.52 -17.86
CA HIS A 81 -11.98 1.80 -17.30
C HIS A 81 -12.48 2.43 -15.99
N LEU A 82 -11.56 2.88 -15.13
CA LEU A 82 -11.91 3.57 -13.88
C LEU A 82 -12.61 4.93 -14.13
N GLN A 83 -12.28 5.60 -15.23
CA GLN A 83 -12.86 6.89 -15.59
C GLN A 83 -14.18 6.79 -16.36
N GLU A 84 -14.50 5.62 -16.92
CA GLU A 84 -15.80 5.30 -17.54
C GLU A 84 -16.82 4.73 -16.55
N CYS A 85 -16.42 4.37 -15.33
CA CYS A 85 -17.34 3.97 -14.29
C CYS A 85 -18.18 5.18 -13.85
N ASP A 86 -19.48 5.14 -14.13
CA ASP A 86 -20.46 6.14 -13.71
C ASP A 86 -20.45 6.27 -12.18
N ASP A 87 -20.29 7.49 -11.64
CA ASP A 87 -20.29 7.75 -10.19
C ASP A 87 -21.60 7.25 -9.52
N ASP A 88 -22.69 7.22 -10.29
CA ASP A 88 -24.02 6.76 -9.88
C ASP A 88 -24.10 5.23 -9.66
N ALA A 89 -23.11 4.45 -10.13
CA ALA A 89 -23.06 3.00 -9.94
C ALA A 89 -22.81 2.59 -8.48
N TYR A 90 -22.20 3.48 -7.69
CA TYR A 90 -21.91 3.24 -6.27
C TYR A 90 -23.11 3.51 -5.35
N ASP A 91 -24.12 4.25 -5.83
CA ASP A 91 -25.34 4.57 -5.08
C ASP A 91 -26.40 3.45 -5.15
N THR A 92 -26.19 2.45 -5.99
CA THR A 92 -27.15 1.35 -6.16
C THR A 92 -26.94 0.28 -5.10
N ILE A 93 -27.72 0.34 -4.03
CA ILE A 93 -27.82 -0.75 -3.05
C ILE A 93 -28.42 -1.97 -3.75
N ALA A 94 -27.76 -3.12 -3.65
CA ALA A 94 -28.29 -4.36 -4.20
C ALA A 94 -29.68 -4.64 -3.60
N PRO A 95 -30.70 -5.03 -4.39
CA PRO A 95 -32.08 -5.15 -3.90
C PRO A 95 -32.21 -6.04 -2.66
N VAL A 96 -31.38 -7.09 -2.57
CA VAL A 96 -31.36 -8.02 -1.44
C VAL A 96 -30.82 -7.34 -0.16
N THR A 97 -29.83 -6.45 -0.28
CA THR A 97 -29.27 -5.71 0.85
C THR A 97 -30.30 -4.77 1.45
N GLN A 98 -31.02 -4.03 0.62
CA GLN A 98 -32.08 -3.12 1.07
C GLN A 98 -33.20 -3.88 1.78
N ASP A 99 -33.56 -5.07 1.28
CA ASP A 99 -34.60 -5.91 1.87
C ASP A 99 -34.15 -6.56 3.19
N THR A 100 -32.85 -6.81 3.37
CA THR A 100 -32.26 -7.38 4.59
C THR A 100 -32.19 -6.33 5.69
N GLU A 101 -31.69 -5.13 5.39
CA GLU A 101 -31.64 -4.00 6.34
C GLU A 101 -33.04 -3.65 6.86
N ARG A 102 -34.06 -3.65 6.00
CA ARG A 102 -35.46 -3.42 6.41
C ARG A 102 -36.00 -4.50 7.35
N ARG A 103 -35.51 -5.74 7.25
CA ARG A 103 -35.89 -6.82 8.16
C ARG A 103 -35.18 -6.65 9.50
N ASP A 104 -33.89 -6.37 9.48
CA ASP A 104 -33.05 -6.16 10.67
C ASP A 104 -33.55 -4.96 11.50
N GLU A 105 -33.94 -3.86 10.84
CA GLU A 105 -34.55 -2.68 11.50
C GLU A 105 -35.84 -3.04 12.26
N ASN A 106 -36.62 -3.98 11.72
CA ASN A 106 -37.91 -4.38 12.29
C ASN A 106 -37.78 -5.47 13.37
N GLU A 107 -36.66 -6.21 13.39
CA GLU A 107 -36.33 -7.18 14.43
C GLU A 107 -35.75 -6.51 15.69
N GLY A 108 -35.19 -5.30 15.54
CA GLY A 108 -34.74 -4.47 16.65
C GLY A 108 -33.49 -5.03 17.36
N ASN A 109 -32.74 -4.15 18.03
CA ASN A 109 -31.50 -4.49 18.75
C ASN A 109 -31.78 -5.22 20.09
N THR A 110 -32.64 -6.24 20.07
CA THR A 110 -32.79 -7.11 21.23
C THR A 110 -31.51 -7.91 21.35
N ASP A 111 -30.69 -7.54 22.32
CA ASP A 111 -29.54 -8.33 22.74
C ASP A 111 -30.07 -9.67 23.24
N THR A 112 -30.13 -10.64 22.33
CA THR A 112 -30.58 -12.00 22.59
C THR A 112 -29.44 -12.85 23.12
N HIS A 113 -28.27 -12.25 23.35
CA HIS A 113 -27.20 -12.93 24.02
C HIS A 113 -27.71 -13.33 25.41
N PRO A 114 -27.84 -14.64 25.71
CA PRO A 114 -28.05 -15.03 27.08
C PRO A 114 -26.89 -14.41 27.84
N ASP A 115 -27.18 -13.65 28.90
CA ASP A 115 -26.16 -13.07 29.78
C ASP A 115 -25.18 -14.20 30.10
N LEU A 116 -24.06 -14.23 29.37
CA LEU A 116 -23.09 -15.29 29.49
C LEU A 116 -22.45 -14.96 30.81
N ASN A 117 -23.01 -15.55 31.86
CA ASN A 117 -22.46 -15.54 33.19
C ASN A 117 -20.95 -15.64 33.03
N GLU A 118 -20.23 -14.56 33.36
CA GLU A 118 -18.83 -14.27 32.98
C GLU A 118 -17.80 -15.25 33.57
N THR A 119 -18.26 -16.43 33.94
CA THR A 119 -17.53 -17.52 34.56
C THR A 119 -17.30 -18.69 33.62
N TYR A 120 -17.64 -18.60 32.32
CA TYR A 120 -17.31 -19.65 31.36
C TYR A 120 -15.82 -19.63 31.03
N ASP A 121 -15.10 -20.61 31.55
CA ASP A 121 -13.66 -20.75 31.42
C ASP A 121 -13.31 -21.76 30.32
N ILE A 122 -12.96 -21.24 29.14
CA ILE A 122 -12.57 -22.03 27.97
C ILE A 122 -11.28 -22.85 28.17
N SER A 123 -10.54 -22.64 29.26
CA SER A 123 -9.32 -23.39 29.56
C SER A 123 -9.60 -24.88 29.80
N GLU A 124 -10.81 -25.20 30.27
CA GLU A 124 -11.27 -26.56 30.50
C GLU A 124 -11.38 -27.34 29.19
N ASP A 125 -11.92 -26.71 28.13
CA ASP A 125 -12.03 -27.29 26.79
C ASP A 125 -10.67 -27.47 26.11
N LEU A 126 -9.71 -26.60 26.42
CA LEU A 126 -8.39 -26.59 25.80
C LEU A 126 -7.35 -27.42 26.59
N GLY A 127 -7.71 -27.95 27.76
CA GLY A 127 -6.82 -28.74 28.61
C GLY A 127 -5.64 -27.95 29.20
N ILE A 128 -5.80 -26.64 29.36
CA ILE A 128 -4.77 -25.72 29.86
C ILE A 128 -5.18 -25.26 31.27
N PRO A 129 -4.25 -24.99 32.20
CA PRO A 129 -4.62 -24.49 33.53
C PRO A 129 -5.40 -23.16 33.45
N SER A 130 -6.54 -23.12 34.15
CA SER A 130 -7.39 -21.92 34.31
C SER A 130 -6.59 -20.70 34.75
N ARG A 131 -6.89 -19.56 34.10
CA ARG A 131 -6.34 -18.24 34.43
C ARG A 131 -7.40 -17.30 34.99
N LEU A 132 -8.33 -17.77 35.83
CA LEU A 132 -9.07 -16.85 36.70
C LEU A 132 -8.28 -16.60 38.00
N PRO A 133 -7.47 -15.52 38.09
CA PRO A 133 -7.14 -14.92 39.38
C PRO A 133 -7.60 -13.46 39.45
N ASN A 134 -8.15 -13.09 40.62
CA ASN A 134 -8.37 -11.76 41.21
C ASN A 134 -8.28 -10.52 40.29
N ASN A 135 -9.39 -9.75 40.23
CA ASN A 135 -9.56 -8.36 39.78
C ASN A 135 -8.31 -7.45 39.71
N GLU A 136 -7.33 -7.75 38.87
CA GLU A 136 -6.25 -6.83 38.51
C GLU A 136 -6.43 -6.42 37.05
N PRO A 137 -6.68 -5.13 36.77
CA PRO A 137 -6.81 -4.65 35.40
C PRO A 137 -5.46 -4.77 34.69
N LEU A 138 -5.40 -5.60 33.65
CA LEU A 138 -4.27 -5.78 32.74
C LEU A 138 -4.10 -4.61 31.76
N ILE A 139 -4.17 -3.37 32.25
CA ILE A 139 -4.11 -2.18 31.40
C ILE A 139 -2.90 -1.36 31.82
N LEU A 140 -1.71 -1.84 31.46
CA LEU A 140 -0.45 -1.19 31.86
C LEU A 140 -0.08 0.02 30.97
N ASN A 141 -0.92 0.42 30.01
CA ASN A 141 -0.52 1.45 29.05
C ASN A 141 -1.67 2.16 28.29
N GLU A 142 -2.90 2.19 28.83
CA GLU A 142 -3.93 3.07 28.23
C GLU A 142 -3.63 4.52 28.57
N MET A 143 -3.47 5.33 27.52
CA MET A 143 -3.47 6.79 27.61
C MET A 143 -4.87 7.24 28.06
N GLN A 144 -4.94 8.16 29.03
CA GLN A 144 -6.22 8.67 29.50
C GLN A 144 -6.90 9.50 28.40
N ASP A 145 -8.23 9.42 28.30
CA ASP A 145 -9.02 10.07 27.22
C ASP A 145 -8.75 11.58 27.11
N ASP A 146 -8.49 12.22 28.26
CA ASP A 146 -8.13 13.63 28.32
C ASP A 146 -6.79 13.94 27.63
N GLU A 147 -5.79 13.06 27.76
CA GLU A 147 -4.51 13.19 27.05
C GLU A 147 -4.68 13.00 25.55
N TYR A 148 -5.49 12.03 25.13
CA TYR A 148 -5.79 11.80 23.71
C TYR A 148 -6.47 13.03 23.08
N ARG A 149 -7.44 13.63 23.77
CA ARG A 149 -8.16 14.83 23.29
C ARG A 149 -7.29 16.07 23.22
N VAL A 150 -6.23 16.15 24.02
CA VAL A 150 -5.23 17.23 23.94
C VAL A 150 -4.28 17.02 22.75
N TRP A 151 -3.83 15.78 22.53
CA TRP A 151 -2.91 15.47 21.43
C TRP A 151 -3.56 15.60 20.05
N SER A 152 -4.89 15.41 19.97
CA SER A 152 -5.68 15.50 18.74
C SER A 152 -5.97 16.93 18.27
N LYS A 153 -5.49 17.97 18.99
CA LYS A 153 -5.81 19.39 18.73
C LYS A 153 -4.63 20.25 18.26
N CYS A 154 -3.50 19.65 17.90
CA CYS A 154 -2.40 20.31 17.19
C CYS A 154 -2.43 19.95 15.71
#